data_AF-A0A0J7ZDJ9-F1
#
_entry.id   AF-A0A0J7ZDJ9-F1
#
_cell.length_a   1.000
_cell.length_b   1.000
_cell.length_c   1.000
_cell.angle_alpha   90.00
_cell.angle_beta   90.00
_cell.angle_gamma   90.00
#
_symmetry.space_group_name_H-M   'P 1'
#
loop_
_entity.id
_entity.type
_entity.pdbx_description
1 polymer ?
#
loop_
_entity_poly.entity_id
_entity_poly.type
_entity_poly.pdbx_seq_one_letter_code
_entity_poly.pdbx_strand_id
1 'polypeptide(L)'
;MADGTMRAWSVVEPGPVEAESLRLVEKPVPVPADDELLVRVRACGVCRTDLHVTEGDLPVRRPGVTPGHEVVGVVAGCGAAVEGFGVGERVGVAWLRRTDGTCDYCARGAENLCPASSYTGWDADGGYAEYTTVPAAFAYRLPGALDDMSCAPLLCAGIIGHRALRRSALPPGGRLGLYGFGGSAHLCAQVAMAEGATVHVLTRGAAARRLALDLGAASARDPYEMPPEPLDSAILFAPVGELVPVALRALDRGGTLAIAGIHLTDVPALRYEGELFYEKQLRSVTSNTREDGREFLALAAEHAVHATTHTYPLSGADEALRDLGAGRFDGAAVLVNDLL
;
A
#
# COMPACT_ATOMS: atom_id res chain seq x y z
N MET A 1 -11.36 -2.36 -31.58
CA MET A 1 -10.46 -1.29 -31.10
C MET A 1 -9.22 -1.96 -30.56
N ALA A 2 -8.22 -2.24 -31.40
CA ALA A 2 -7.02 -2.99 -30.99
C ALA A 2 -5.90 -2.91 -32.05
N ASP A 3 -5.37 -1.71 -32.30
CA ASP A 3 -4.11 -1.55 -33.07
C ASP A 3 -3.31 -0.31 -32.62
N GLY A 4 -3.50 0.09 -31.35
CA GLY A 4 -2.78 1.23 -30.77
C GLY A 4 -1.59 0.75 -29.94
N THR A 5 -0.46 1.44 -30.06
CA THR A 5 0.59 1.41 -29.05
C THR A 5 0.30 2.44 -27.96
N MET A 6 0.87 2.22 -26.79
CA MET A 6 0.90 3.12 -25.65
C MET A 6 2.30 3.19 -25.07
N ARG A 7 2.62 4.27 -24.37
CA ARG A 7 3.83 4.33 -23.54
C ARG A 7 3.59 3.71 -22.18
N ALA A 8 4.57 2.94 -21.72
CA ALA A 8 4.56 2.30 -20.41
C ALA A 8 5.98 2.09 -19.91
N TRP A 9 6.18 2.23 -18.60
CA TRP A 9 7.40 1.79 -17.96
C TRP A 9 7.47 0.27 -17.93
N SER A 10 8.67 -0.28 -18.03
CA SER A 10 8.93 -1.72 -18.00
C SER A 10 10.15 -1.99 -17.14
N VAL A 11 10.03 -2.94 -16.21
CA VAL A 11 11.19 -3.51 -15.51
C VAL A 11 11.90 -4.44 -16.50
N VAL A 12 13.03 -4.00 -17.04
CA VAL A 12 13.76 -4.72 -18.10
C VAL A 12 14.56 -5.86 -17.49
N GLU A 13 15.38 -5.53 -16.50
CA GLU A 13 16.15 -6.47 -15.69
C GLU A 13 16.14 -5.94 -14.25
N PRO A 14 15.66 -6.73 -13.27
CA PRO A 14 15.63 -6.27 -11.89
C PRO A 14 17.04 -5.95 -11.38
N GLY A 15 17.15 -4.82 -10.69
CA GLY A 15 18.41 -4.30 -10.19
C GLY A 15 18.23 -2.91 -9.59
N PRO A 16 19.29 -2.33 -8.99
CA PRO A 16 19.21 -1.02 -8.35
C PRO A 16 18.52 -0.01 -9.27
N VAL A 17 17.59 0.78 -8.74
CA VAL A 17 16.82 1.72 -9.56
C VAL A 17 17.72 2.77 -10.24
N GLU A 18 18.93 2.99 -9.72
CA GLU A 18 19.99 3.82 -10.33
C GLU A 18 20.64 3.19 -11.57
N ALA A 19 20.43 1.91 -11.85
CA ALA A 19 21.11 1.14 -12.89
C ALA A 19 20.25 0.90 -14.16
N GLU A 20 19.30 1.80 -14.46
CA GLU A 20 18.38 1.70 -15.61
C GLU A 20 17.47 0.45 -15.65
N SER A 21 17.20 -0.16 -14.49
CA SER A 21 16.31 -1.33 -14.37
C SER A 21 14.86 -1.06 -14.82
N LEU A 22 14.46 0.21 -14.86
CA LEU A 22 13.17 0.67 -15.36
C LEU A 22 13.35 1.51 -16.63
N ARG A 23 12.62 1.19 -17.71
CA ARG A 23 12.66 1.95 -18.98
C ARG A 23 11.27 2.29 -19.50
N LEU A 24 11.09 3.51 -19.99
CA LEU A 24 9.89 3.92 -20.70
C LEU A 24 9.95 3.37 -22.12
N VAL A 25 8.97 2.54 -22.49
CA VAL A 25 8.92 1.82 -23.77
C VAL A 25 7.54 1.94 -24.41
N GLU A 26 7.45 1.64 -25.70
CA GLU A 26 6.16 1.43 -26.36
C GLU A 26 5.68 -0.02 -26.14
N LYS A 27 4.42 -0.18 -25.74
CA LYS A 27 3.72 -1.46 -25.61
C LYS A 27 2.39 -1.42 -26.37
N PRO A 28 1.81 -2.54 -26.78
CA PRO A 28 0.42 -2.56 -27.24
C PRO A 28 -0.52 -2.08 -26.14
N VAL A 29 -1.57 -1.32 -26.50
CA VAL A 29 -2.68 -1.06 -25.57
C VAL A 29 -3.29 -2.41 -25.17
N PRO A 30 -3.44 -2.71 -23.86
CA PRO A 30 -3.93 -4.01 -23.42
C PRO A 30 -5.39 -4.19 -23.82
N VAL A 31 -5.73 -5.41 -24.23
CA VAL A 31 -7.13 -5.80 -24.50
C VAL A 31 -7.71 -6.36 -23.21
N PRO A 32 -8.81 -5.80 -22.66
CA PRO A 32 -9.42 -6.36 -21.46
C PRO A 32 -9.99 -7.74 -21.75
N ALA A 33 -9.79 -8.70 -20.83
CA ALA A 33 -10.52 -9.96 -20.87
C ALA A 33 -12.01 -9.74 -20.57
N ASP A 34 -12.84 -10.77 -20.74
CA ASP A 34 -14.30 -10.66 -20.65
C ASP A 34 -14.80 -10.04 -19.34
N ASP A 35 -14.11 -10.28 -18.21
CA ASP A 35 -14.46 -9.74 -16.89
C ASP A 35 -13.64 -8.50 -16.49
N GLU A 36 -12.87 -7.92 -17.40
CA GLU A 36 -11.95 -6.83 -17.12
C GLU A 36 -12.39 -5.48 -17.68
N LEU A 37 -11.99 -4.43 -16.97
CA LEU A 37 -12.04 -3.05 -17.43
C LEU A 37 -10.72 -2.72 -18.12
N LEU A 38 -10.78 -2.00 -19.23
CA LEU A 38 -9.66 -1.21 -19.73
C LEU A 38 -9.73 0.15 -19.06
N VAL A 39 -8.67 0.53 -18.35
CA VAL A 39 -8.60 1.77 -17.57
C VAL A 39 -7.55 2.68 -18.18
N ARG A 40 -7.97 3.88 -18.58
CA ARG A 40 -7.03 4.97 -18.90
C ARG A 40 -6.53 5.58 -17.61
N VAL A 41 -5.23 5.49 -17.38
CA VAL A 41 -4.59 5.97 -16.15
C VAL A 41 -4.66 7.49 -16.10
N ARG A 42 -5.04 8.04 -14.95
CA ARG A 42 -4.95 9.48 -14.64
C ARG A 42 -3.79 9.75 -13.70
N ALA A 43 -3.63 8.88 -12.70
CA ALA A 43 -2.54 8.93 -11.76
C ALA A 43 -2.21 7.55 -11.20
N CYS A 44 -1.00 7.39 -10.70
CA CYS A 44 -0.60 6.20 -9.95
C CYS A 44 0.29 6.62 -8.78
N GLY A 45 -0.03 6.15 -7.58
CA GLY A 45 0.87 6.33 -6.44
C GLY A 45 2.15 5.51 -6.61
N VAL A 46 3.20 5.95 -5.92
CA VAL A 46 4.54 5.34 -5.94
C VAL A 46 4.78 4.65 -4.61
N CYS A 47 4.76 3.32 -4.62
CA CYS A 47 4.89 2.51 -3.42
C CYS A 47 6.29 1.86 -3.33
N ARG A 48 6.73 1.57 -2.12
CA ARG A 48 7.98 0.83 -1.89
C ARG A 48 7.93 -0.58 -2.48
N THR A 49 6.73 -1.16 -2.61
CA THR A 49 6.54 -2.42 -3.32
C THR A 49 6.96 -2.31 -4.79
N ASP A 50 6.71 -1.18 -5.47
CA ASP A 50 7.16 -0.99 -6.85
C ASP A 50 8.69 -0.92 -6.94
N LEU A 51 9.34 -0.35 -5.93
CA LEU A 51 10.80 -0.39 -5.78
C LEU A 51 11.28 -1.83 -5.58
N HIS A 52 10.67 -2.61 -4.69
CA HIS A 52 11.03 -4.02 -4.48
C HIS A 52 10.84 -4.89 -5.73
N VAL A 53 9.82 -4.63 -6.56
CA VAL A 53 9.65 -5.27 -7.87
C VAL A 53 10.74 -4.86 -8.85
N THR A 54 11.11 -3.58 -8.86
CA THR A 54 12.15 -3.02 -9.75
C THR A 54 13.55 -3.50 -9.36
N GLU A 55 13.85 -3.58 -8.06
CA GLU A 55 15.18 -3.95 -7.52
C GLU A 55 15.41 -5.45 -7.39
N GLY A 56 14.33 -6.25 -7.47
CA GLY A 56 14.42 -7.71 -7.41
C GLY A 56 14.37 -8.28 -5.98
N ASP A 57 13.99 -7.49 -4.98
CA ASP A 57 13.68 -7.97 -3.62
C ASP A 57 12.47 -8.91 -3.62
N LEU A 58 11.55 -8.72 -4.57
CA LEU A 58 10.46 -9.65 -4.86
C LEU A 58 10.81 -10.51 -6.06
N PRO A 59 10.45 -11.81 -6.05
CA PRO A 59 10.74 -12.70 -7.17
C PRO A 59 10.04 -12.22 -8.44
N VAL A 60 10.72 -12.34 -9.58
CA VAL A 60 10.14 -12.01 -10.89
C VAL A 60 9.01 -12.98 -11.22
N ARG A 61 7.78 -12.47 -11.29
CA ARG A 61 6.60 -13.25 -11.70
C ARG A 61 6.21 -13.03 -13.16
N ARG A 62 6.43 -11.81 -13.66
CA ARG A 62 6.21 -11.42 -15.06
C ARG A 62 7.44 -10.68 -15.57
N PRO A 63 8.18 -11.24 -16.55
CA PRO A 63 9.25 -10.50 -17.23
C PRO A 63 8.72 -9.25 -17.93
N GLY A 64 9.42 -8.13 -17.85
CA GLY A 64 8.99 -6.89 -18.50
C GLY A 64 7.74 -6.26 -17.89
N VAL A 65 7.41 -6.58 -16.64
CA VAL A 65 6.21 -6.04 -15.98
C VAL A 65 6.27 -4.52 -15.90
N THR A 66 5.14 -3.88 -16.15
CA THR A 66 4.92 -2.47 -15.81
C THR A 66 4.54 -2.36 -14.33
N PRO A 67 5.29 -1.64 -13.47
CA PRO A 67 4.91 -1.47 -12.06
C PRO A 67 3.69 -0.56 -11.86
N GLY A 68 3.32 -0.33 -10.60
CA GLY A 68 2.27 0.60 -10.19
C GLY A 68 0.96 -0.10 -9.85
N HIS A 69 0.51 0.04 -8.60
CA HIS A 69 -0.68 -0.63 -8.06
C HIS A 69 -1.52 0.27 -7.16
N GLU A 70 -1.38 1.58 -7.36
CA GLU A 70 -2.09 2.66 -6.68
C GLU A 70 -2.81 3.52 -7.73
N VAL A 71 -3.53 2.88 -8.64
CA VAL A 71 -3.97 3.51 -9.90
C VAL A 71 -5.30 4.18 -9.74
N VAL A 72 -5.38 5.46 -10.10
CA VAL A 72 -6.63 6.16 -10.35
C VAL A 72 -6.78 6.36 -11.86
N GLY A 73 -7.93 6.01 -12.40
CA GLY A 73 -8.18 6.14 -13.82
C GLY A 73 -9.65 6.23 -14.17
N VAL A 74 -9.92 6.26 -15.47
CA VAL A 74 -11.27 6.23 -16.03
C VAL A 74 -11.43 5.03 -16.93
N VAL A 75 -12.59 4.37 -16.85
CA VAL A 75 -12.92 3.25 -17.72
C VAL A 75 -12.94 3.73 -19.17
N ALA A 76 -12.08 3.14 -20.00
CA ALA A 76 -11.97 3.40 -21.44
C ALA A 76 -12.64 2.30 -22.27
N GLY A 77 -12.86 1.13 -21.69
CA GLY A 77 -13.56 0.00 -22.31
C GLY A 77 -13.85 -1.10 -21.30
N CYS A 78 -14.73 -2.02 -21.67
CA CYS A 78 -15.13 -3.14 -20.82
C CYS A 78 -15.09 -4.44 -21.63
N GLY A 79 -14.74 -5.54 -20.97
CA GLY A 79 -14.98 -6.89 -21.44
C GLY A 79 -16.48 -7.23 -21.51
N ALA A 80 -16.81 -8.29 -22.24
CA ALA A 80 -18.20 -8.63 -22.56
C ALA A 80 -19.05 -9.07 -21.35
N ALA A 81 -18.42 -9.55 -20.28
CA ALA A 81 -19.07 -10.03 -19.05
C ALA A 81 -19.02 -9.02 -17.90
N VAL A 82 -18.52 -7.80 -18.15
CA VAL A 82 -18.48 -6.74 -17.14
C VAL A 82 -19.89 -6.20 -16.89
N GLU A 83 -20.30 -6.22 -15.63
CA GLU A 83 -21.52 -5.58 -15.16
C GLU A 83 -21.19 -4.45 -14.16
N GLY A 84 -22.07 -3.44 -14.10
CA GLY A 84 -22.01 -2.38 -13.09
C GLY A 84 -21.00 -1.25 -13.34
N PHE A 85 -20.11 -1.36 -14.34
CA PHE A 85 -19.19 -0.27 -14.70
C PHE A 85 -19.47 0.26 -16.11
N GLY A 86 -19.42 1.59 -16.26
CA GLY A 86 -19.58 2.26 -17.55
C GLY A 86 -18.32 2.97 -18.03
N VAL A 87 -18.15 3.12 -19.36
CA VAL A 87 -17.10 3.98 -19.94
C VAL A 87 -17.23 5.40 -19.39
N GLY A 88 -16.10 5.98 -18.98
CA GLY A 88 -16.03 7.29 -18.34
C GLY A 88 -16.12 7.26 -16.81
N GLU A 89 -16.51 6.12 -16.21
CA GLU A 89 -16.54 5.97 -14.75
C GLU A 89 -15.12 6.01 -14.16
N ARG A 90 -14.97 6.70 -13.04
CA ARG A 90 -13.70 6.82 -12.32
C ARG A 90 -13.52 5.62 -11.39
N VAL A 91 -12.38 4.96 -11.49
CA VAL A 91 -12.09 3.72 -10.77
C VAL A 91 -10.69 3.73 -10.17
N GLY A 92 -10.53 2.98 -9.08
CA GLY A 92 -9.26 2.67 -8.44
C GLY A 92 -8.81 1.24 -8.73
N VAL A 93 -7.52 1.03 -8.99
CA VAL A 93 -6.89 -0.31 -9.10
C VAL A 93 -5.84 -0.45 -8.03
N ALA A 94 -6.02 -1.44 -7.16
CA ALA A 94 -5.13 -1.72 -6.04
C ALA A 94 -4.19 -2.91 -6.32
N TRP A 95 -3.41 -3.28 -5.31
CA TRP A 95 -2.48 -4.41 -5.32
C TRP A 95 -3.14 -5.76 -5.63
N LEU A 96 -4.12 -6.20 -4.82
CA LEU A 96 -4.81 -7.47 -5.06
C LEU A 96 -5.65 -7.40 -6.35
N ARG A 97 -5.28 -8.20 -7.35
CA ARG A 97 -5.89 -8.17 -8.68
C ARG A 97 -6.91 -9.27 -8.92
N ARG A 98 -6.61 -10.50 -8.47
CA ARG A 98 -7.48 -11.68 -8.66
C ARG A 98 -7.23 -12.70 -7.55
N THR A 99 -8.24 -13.49 -7.27
CA THR A 99 -8.19 -14.70 -6.42
C THR A 99 -9.01 -15.80 -7.09
N ASP A 100 -8.85 -17.06 -6.68
CA ASP A 100 -9.63 -18.19 -7.23
C ASP A 100 -11.14 -18.13 -6.90
N GLY A 101 -11.53 -17.38 -5.86
CA GLY A 101 -12.90 -17.26 -5.39
C GLY A 101 -13.52 -18.54 -4.79
N THR A 102 -12.78 -19.65 -4.72
CA THR A 102 -13.33 -20.98 -4.43
C THR A 102 -12.56 -21.75 -3.36
N CYS A 103 -11.32 -21.37 -3.03
CA CYS A 103 -10.59 -22.01 -1.94
C CYS A 103 -11.16 -21.64 -0.56
N ASP A 104 -10.79 -22.40 0.47
CA ASP A 104 -11.22 -22.18 1.85
C ASP A 104 -10.95 -20.76 2.35
N TYR A 105 -9.88 -20.12 1.88
CA TYR A 105 -9.53 -18.75 2.23
C TYR A 105 -10.51 -17.74 1.63
N CYS A 106 -10.81 -17.87 0.33
CA CYS A 106 -11.80 -17.04 -0.34
C CYS A 106 -13.19 -17.25 0.28
N ALA A 107 -13.58 -18.51 0.49
CA ALA A 107 -14.89 -18.87 1.03
C ALA A 107 -15.16 -18.29 2.43
N ARG A 108 -14.12 -18.13 3.26
CA ARG A 108 -14.24 -17.52 4.61
C ARG A 108 -13.97 -16.01 4.66
N GLY A 109 -13.86 -15.34 3.51
CA GLY A 109 -13.60 -13.90 3.44
C GLY A 109 -12.15 -13.48 3.68
N ALA A 110 -11.20 -14.43 3.67
CA ALA A 110 -9.76 -14.18 3.80
C ALA A 110 -9.03 -14.30 2.45
N GLU A 111 -9.61 -13.74 1.39
CA GLU A 111 -9.14 -13.89 0.00
C GLU A 111 -7.70 -13.40 -0.22
N ASN A 112 -7.21 -12.52 0.66
CA ASN A 112 -5.82 -12.08 0.73
C ASN A 112 -4.81 -13.22 0.98
N LEU A 113 -5.29 -14.40 1.42
CA LEU A 113 -4.50 -15.61 1.67
C LEU A 113 -4.68 -16.67 0.56
N CYS A 114 -5.39 -16.32 -0.53
CA CYS A 114 -5.60 -17.23 -1.64
C CYS A 114 -4.24 -17.66 -2.24
N PRO A 115 -3.95 -18.97 -2.36
CA PRO A 115 -2.70 -19.44 -2.96
C PRO A 115 -2.60 -19.14 -4.47
N ALA A 116 -3.75 -18.91 -5.12
CA ALA A 116 -3.86 -18.54 -6.52
C ALA A 116 -4.10 -17.03 -6.71
N SER A 117 -3.77 -16.20 -5.72
CA SER A 117 -3.86 -14.74 -5.83
C SER A 117 -2.88 -14.19 -6.86
N SER A 118 -3.30 -13.19 -7.65
CA SER A 118 -2.42 -12.41 -8.51
C SER A 118 -2.51 -10.91 -8.20
N TYR A 119 -1.46 -10.18 -8.58
CA TYR A 119 -1.21 -8.81 -8.16
C TYR A 119 -0.93 -7.86 -9.32
N THR A 120 -1.48 -6.66 -9.23
CA THR A 120 -1.27 -5.55 -10.17
C THR A 120 0.15 -5.03 -10.03
N GLY A 121 0.86 -4.80 -11.13
CA GLY A 121 2.24 -4.33 -11.12
C GLY A 121 3.27 -5.41 -10.78
N TRP A 122 2.86 -6.69 -10.69
CA TRP A 122 3.76 -7.81 -10.39
C TRP A 122 3.46 -9.08 -11.18
N ASP A 123 2.24 -9.63 -11.08
CA ASP A 123 1.78 -10.75 -11.93
C ASP A 123 1.19 -10.24 -13.25
N ALA A 124 0.68 -9.01 -13.26
CA ALA A 124 0.10 -8.32 -14.41
C ALA A 124 0.62 -6.89 -14.49
N ASP A 125 0.58 -6.29 -15.69
CA ASP A 125 1.02 -4.92 -15.91
C ASP A 125 0.15 -3.92 -15.11
N GLY A 126 0.81 -2.97 -14.47
CA GLY A 126 0.26 -1.99 -13.55
C GLY A 126 0.02 -0.61 -14.16
N GLY A 127 -0.02 0.40 -13.30
CA GLY A 127 -0.42 1.78 -13.61
C GLY A 127 0.68 2.71 -14.10
N TYR A 128 1.94 2.28 -14.20
CA TYR A 128 3.01 3.11 -14.77
C TYR A 128 2.95 3.12 -16.31
N ALA A 129 1.76 3.37 -16.86
CA ALA A 129 1.41 3.30 -18.27
C ALA A 129 0.25 4.24 -18.61
N GLU A 130 0.01 4.49 -19.90
CA GLU A 130 -1.20 5.21 -20.33
C GLU A 130 -2.49 4.43 -20.04
N TYR A 131 -2.45 3.10 -20.17
CA TYR A 131 -3.58 2.21 -19.93
C TYR A 131 -3.17 0.97 -19.14
N THR A 132 -4.11 0.43 -18.37
CA THR A 132 -3.97 -0.86 -17.66
C THR A 132 -5.30 -1.62 -17.66
N THR A 133 -5.31 -2.89 -17.26
CA THR A 133 -6.55 -3.66 -17.07
C THR A 133 -6.71 -4.18 -15.65
N VAL A 134 -7.96 -4.25 -15.21
CA VAL A 134 -8.34 -4.75 -13.89
C VAL A 134 -9.61 -5.59 -14.01
N PRO A 135 -9.74 -6.74 -13.33
CA PRO A 135 -11.02 -7.44 -13.24
C PRO A 135 -12.03 -6.54 -12.54
N ALA A 136 -13.23 -6.39 -13.11
CA ALA A 136 -14.25 -5.48 -12.60
C ALA A 136 -14.58 -5.74 -11.12
N ALA A 137 -14.51 -7.00 -10.69
CA ALA A 137 -14.74 -7.42 -9.30
C ALA A 137 -13.67 -6.93 -8.29
N PHE A 138 -12.53 -6.42 -8.76
CA PHE A 138 -11.39 -5.90 -7.99
C PHE A 138 -11.14 -4.40 -8.21
N ALA A 139 -11.92 -3.76 -9.09
CA ALA A 139 -11.92 -2.31 -9.25
C ALA A 139 -12.67 -1.65 -8.08
N TYR A 140 -12.10 -0.56 -7.55
CA TYR A 140 -12.74 0.24 -6.51
C TYR A 140 -13.48 1.42 -7.11
N ARG A 141 -14.66 1.73 -6.56
CA ARG A 141 -15.27 3.05 -6.74
C ARG A 141 -14.62 4.01 -5.77
N LEU A 142 -14.14 5.13 -6.28
CA LEU A 142 -13.42 6.12 -5.50
C LEU A 142 -14.40 7.15 -4.91
N PRO A 143 -14.15 7.68 -3.70
CA PRO A 143 -14.92 8.79 -3.16
C PRO A 143 -14.91 10.00 -4.12
N GLY A 144 -16.09 10.46 -4.50
CA GLY A 144 -16.21 11.55 -5.50
C GLY A 144 -15.67 12.90 -5.04
N ALA A 145 -15.53 13.11 -3.73
CA ALA A 145 -15.00 14.35 -3.15
C ALA A 145 -13.47 14.47 -3.20
N LEU A 146 -12.76 13.35 -3.43
CA LEU A 146 -11.30 13.32 -3.43
C LEU A 146 -10.76 13.35 -4.86
N ASP A 147 -9.77 14.21 -5.10
CA ASP A 147 -9.07 14.27 -6.38
C ASP A 147 -8.21 13.02 -6.65
N ASP A 148 -7.69 12.90 -7.87
CA ASP A 148 -6.92 11.73 -8.31
C ASP A 148 -5.64 11.54 -7.50
N MET A 149 -5.01 12.62 -7.08
CA MET A 149 -3.71 12.61 -6.40
C MET A 149 -3.90 12.15 -4.96
N SER A 150 -4.94 12.64 -4.32
CA SER A 150 -5.34 12.28 -2.97
C SER A 150 -5.84 10.83 -2.90
N CYS A 151 -6.50 10.33 -3.96
CA CYS A 151 -7.00 8.95 -4.00
C CYS A 151 -5.92 7.90 -4.24
N ALA A 152 -4.89 8.19 -5.04
CA ALA A 152 -3.89 7.18 -5.43
C ALA A 152 -3.25 6.48 -4.22
N PRO A 153 -2.67 7.18 -3.22
CA PRO A 153 -2.08 6.55 -2.03
C PRO A 153 -3.08 5.74 -1.19
N LEU A 154 -4.37 6.06 -1.26
CA LEU A 154 -5.40 5.34 -0.52
C LEU A 154 -5.53 3.88 -0.98
N LEU A 155 -5.18 3.58 -2.24
CA LEU A 155 -5.39 2.27 -2.86
C LEU A 155 -4.38 1.19 -2.48
N CYS A 156 -3.27 1.55 -1.82
CA CYS A 156 -2.38 0.58 -1.21
C CYS A 156 -1.96 1.01 0.19
N ALA A 157 -1.26 2.13 0.33
CA ALA A 157 -0.81 2.61 1.64
C ALA A 157 -1.98 2.71 2.64
N GLY A 158 -3.12 3.24 2.19
CA GLY A 158 -4.34 3.32 2.97
C GLY A 158 -4.95 1.96 3.32
N ILE A 159 -5.26 1.13 2.31
CA ILE A 159 -5.87 -0.20 2.52
C ILE A 159 -5.01 -1.09 3.43
N ILE A 160 -3.70 -1.13 3.20
CA ILE A 160 -2.77 -1.91 4.03
C ILE A 160 -2.63 -1.31 5.43
N GLY A 161 -2.66 0.03 5.55
CA GLY A 161 -2.72 0.70 6.85
C GLY A 161 -3.94 0.29 7.66
N HIS A 162 -5.13 0.33 7.07
CA HIS A 162 -6.39 -0.13 7.69
C HIS A 162 -6.32 -1.60 8.10
N ARG A 163 -5.89 -2.47 7.20
CA ARG A 163 -5.76 -3.89 7.53
C ARG A 163 -4.77 -4.12 8.66
N ALA A 164 -3.63 -3.42 8.66
CA ALA A 164 -2.66 -3.51 9.74
C ALA A 164 -3.25 -3.05 11.09
N LEU A 165 -4.06 -2.00 11.08
CA LEU A 165 -4.81 -1.52 12.25
C LEU A 165 -5.78 -2.58 12.78
N ARG A 166 -6.56 -3.23 11.90
CA ARG A 166 -7.45 -4.33 12.32
C ARG A 166 -6.67 -5.53 12.84
N ARG A 167 -5.52 -5.85 12.22
CA ARG A 167 -4.66 -6.97 12.63
C ARG A 167 -3.93 -6.72 13.94
N SER A 168 -3.65 -5.45 14.27
CA SER A 168 -3.09 -5.06 15.57
C SER A 168 -4.10 -5.21 16.71
N ALA A 169 -5.38 -5.44 16.41
CA ALA A 169 -6.44 -5.64 17.40
C ALA A 169 -6.47 -4.56 18.48
N LEU A 170 -6.25 -3.31 18.06
CA LEU A 170 -6.30 -2.15 18.93
C LEU A 170 -7.67 -2.09 19.63
N PRO A 171 -7.73 -2.10 20.98
CA PRO A 171 -8.99 -1.93 21.69
C PRO A 171 -9.56 -0.52 21.44
N PRO A 172 -10.90 -0.33 21.53
CA PRO A 172 -11.50 0.99 21.42
C PRO A 172 -10.86 2.00 22.38
N GLY A 173 -10.39 3.14 21.85
CA GLY A 173 -9.68 4.16 22.62
C GLY A 173 -8.26 3.77 23.09
N GLY A 174 -7.71 2.66 22.60
CA GLY A 174 -6.41 2.13 23.02
C GLY A 174 -5.21 2.96 22.59
N ARG A 175 -4.04 2.56 23.09
CA ARG A 175 -2.73 3.17 22.80
C ARG A 175 -2.02 2.40 21.69
N LEU A 176 -1.77 3.08 20.57
CA LEU A 176 -1.19 2.50 19.36
C LEU A 176 0.24 3.00 19.14
N GLY A 177 1.20 2.09 19.03
CA GLY A 177 2.54 2.38 18.54
C GLY A 177 2.67 2.19 17.04
N LEU A 178 3.21 3.17 16.31
CA LEU A 178 3.53 3.07 14.89
C LEU A 178 5.04 3.13 14.68
N TYR A 179 5.65 2.00 14.32
CA TYR A 179 7.09 1.89 14.05
C TYR A 179 7.36 2.07 12.56
N GLY A 180 7.99 3.21 12.22
CA GLY A 180 8.13 3.71 10.85
C GLY A 180 6.92 4.55 10.43
N PHE A 181 7.16 5.77 9.97
CA PHE A 181 6.11 6.75 9.67
C PHE A 181 6.13 7.24 8.21
N GLY A 182 5.83 6.31 7.29
CA GLY A 182 5.69 6.59 5.85
C GLY A 182 4.22 6.67 5.40
N GLY A 183 3.98 6.37 4.12
CA GLY A 183 2.65 6.34 3.48
C GLY A 183 1.56 5.66 4.32
N SER A 184 1.72 4.37 4.61
CA SER A 184 0.66 3.61 5.30
C SER A 184 0.45 4.04 6.75
N ALA A 185 1.54 4.41 7.43
CA ALA A 185 1.51 4.79 8.83
C ALA A 185 0.78 6.12 9.05
N HIS A 186 0.98 7.11 8.17
CA HIS A 186 0.32 8.42 8.33
C HIS A 186 -1.18 8.34 8.05
N LEU A 187 -1.63 7.50 7.11
CA LEU A 187 -3.05 7.25 6.84
C LEU A 187 -3.68 6.43 7.98
N CYS A 188 -2.98 5.39 8.44
CA CYS A 188 -3.40 4.57 9.58
C CYS A 188 -3.56 5.40 10.87
N ALA A 189 -2.62 6.33 11.13
CA ALA A 189 -2.69 7.20 12.29
C ALA A 189 -3.99 8.03 12.30
N GLN A 190 -4.37 8.62 11.16
CA GLN A 190 -5.59 9.41 11.05
C GLN A 190 -6.84 8.58 11.34
N VAL A 191 -6.94 7.36 10.78
CA VAL A 191 -8.05 6.45 11.07
C VAL A 191 -8.07 6.06 12.56
N ALA A 192 -6.93 5.67 13.12
CA ALA A 192 -6.85 5.27 14.53
C ALA A 192 -7.27 6.42 15.47
N MET A 193 -6.81 7.65 15.20
CA MET A 193 -7.19 8.83 16.00
C MET A 193 -8.65 9.21 15.83
N ALA A 194 -9.21 9.08 14.62
CA ALA A 194 -10.64 9.28 14.38
C ALA A 194 -11.50 8.26 15.17
N GLU A 195 -10.98 7.04 15.39
CA GLU A 195 -11.58 6.00 16.24
C GLU A 195 -11.26 6.17 17.74
N GLY A 196 -10.62 7.28 18.12
CA GLY A 196 -10.36 7.66 19.52
C GLY A 196 -9.06 7.11 20.10
N ALA A 197 -8.17 6.52 19.31
CA ALA A 197 -6.90 5.98 19.79
C ALA A 197 -5.91 7.09 20.19
N THR A 198 -5.06 6.77 21.17
CA THR A 198 -3.85 7.55 21.45
C THR A 198 -2.69 6.99 20.63
N VAL A 199 -2.15 7.78 19.70
CA VAL A 199 -1.09 7.32 18.78
C VAL A 199 0.29 7.81 19.21
N HIS A 200 1.24 6.88 19.32
CA HIS A 200 2.67 7.15 19.52
C HIS A 200 3.46 6.69 18.29
N VAL A 201 4.27 7.58 17.73
CA VAL A 201 5.06 7.31 16.52
C VAL A 201 6.53 7.10 16.89
N LEU A 202 7.11 5.97 16.46
CA LEU A 202 8.52 5.65 16.64
C LEU A 202 9.17 5.59 15.26
N THR A 203 9.90 6.64 14.88
CA THR A 203 10.41 6.79 13.50
C THR A 203 11.73 7.54 13.41
N ARG A 204 12.49 7.24 12.35
CA ARG A 204 13.71 7.99 11.99
C ARG A 204 13.33 9.29 11.29
N GLY A 205 14.20 10.29 11.42
CA GLY A 205 14.08 11.55 10.70
C GLY A 205 13.21 12.59 11.39
N ALA A 206 13.72 13.82 11.47
CA ALA A 206 13.02 14.92 12.13
C ALA A 206 11.72 15.34 11.41
N ALA A 207 11.71 15.27 10.06
CA ALA A 207 10.54 15.61 9.25
C ALA A 207 9.35 14.66 9.53
N ALA A 208 9.59 13.35 9.55
CA ALA A 208 8.56 12.36 9.85
C ALA A 208 8.00 12.51 11.27
N ARG A 209 8.87 12.83 12.26
CA ARG A 209 8.42 13.13 13.63
C ARG A 209 7.59 14.41 13.71
N ARG A 210 7.97 15.45 12.96
CA ARG A 210 7.21 16.70 12.86
C ARG A 210 5.82 16.43 12.28
N LEU A 211 5.76 15.75 11.13
CA LEU A 211 4.50 15.36 10.48
C LEU A 211 3.58 14.57 11.44
N ALA A 212 4.14 13.60 12.18
CA ALA A 212 3.38 12.83 13.16
C ALA A 212 2.72 13.72 14.23
N LEU A 213 3.47 14.66 14.79
CA LEU A 213 2.96 15.59 15.82
C LEU A 213 1.93 16.56 15.23
N ASP A 214 2.18 17.08 14.03
CA ASP A 214 1.27 18.00 13.35
C ASP A 214 -0.06 17.31 12.99
N LEU A 215 -0.05 16.00 12.73
CA LEU A 215 -1.24 15.17 12.54
C LEU A 215 -2.00 14.86 13.84
N GLY A 216 -1.40 15.11 15.01
CA GLY A 216 -2.03 14.90 16.32
C GLY A 216 -1.52 13.68 17.11
N ALA A 217 -0.42 13.05 16.71
CA ALA A 217 0.19 11.99 17.52
C ALA A 217 0.60 12.51 18.90
N ALA A 218 0.33 11.74 19.96
CA ALA A 218 0.62 12.10 21.34
C ALA A 218 2.14 12.17 21.62
N SER A 219 2.95 11.42 20.86
CA SER A 219 4.41 11.56 20.89
C SER A 219 5.06 11.06 19.61
N ALA A 220 6.22 11.63 19.26
CA ALA A 220 7.08 11.13 18.20
C ALA A 220 8.53 10.96 18.69
N ARG A 221 9.06 9.73 18.67
CA ARG A 221 10.36 9.34 19.27
C ARG A 221 11.20 8.49 18.33
N ASP A 222 12.42 8.16 18.75
CA ASP A 222 13.30 7.26 18.01
C ASP A 222 12.74 5.84 17.96
N PRO A 223 12.93 5.10 16.85
CA PRO A 223 12.45 3.72 16.76
C PRO A 223 12.99 2.79 17.84
N TYR A 224 14.14 3.10 18.45
CA TYR A 224 14.72 2.30 19.54
C TYR A 224 14.41 2.84 20.94
N GLU A 225 13.76 4.00 21.04
CA GLU A 225 13.29 4.54 22.31
C GLU A 225 11.94 3.92 22.71
N MET A 226 11.69 3.85 24.02
CA MET A 226 10.39 3.42 24.52
C MET A 226 9.36 4.55 24.38
N PRO A 227 8.08 4.21 24.07
CA PRO A 227 7.00 5.17 24.17
C PRO A 227 6.85 5.69 25.61
N PRO A 228 6.19 6.85 25.81
CA PRO A 228 5.97 7.43 27.14
C PRO A 228 5.17 6.53 28.10
N GLU A 229 4.41 5.58 27.56
CA GLU A 229 3.56 4.64 28.28
C GLU A 229 3.47 3.29 27.54
N PRO A 230 3.12 2.19 28.23
CA PRO A 230 2.91 0.89 27.60
C PRO A 230 1.81 0.94 26.52
N LEU A 231 2.00 0.20 25.43
CA LEU A 231 1.09 0.19 24.29
C LEU A 231 0.13 -0.99 24.34
N ASP A 232 -1.13 -0.78 23.99
CA ASP A 232 -2.11 -1.87 23.85
C ASP A 232 -1.88 -2.61 22.53
N SER A 233 -1.50 -1.89 21.47
CA SER A 233 -1.14 -2.46 20.17
C SER A 233 0.00 -1.70 19.52
N ALA A 234 0.72 -2.37 18.62
CA ALA A 234 1.74 -1.76 17.79
C ALA A 234 1.67 -2.28 16.35
N ILE A 235 2.09 -1.44 15.41
CA ILE A 235 2.24 -1.80 14.00
C ILE A 235 3.67 -1.46 13.56
N LEU A 236 4.35 -2.44 12.95
CA LEU A 236 5.67 -2.26 12.36
C LEU A 236 5.55 -2.13 10.85
N PHE A 237 5.73 -0.90 10.35
CA PHE A 237 5.82 -0.59 8.92
C PHE A 237 7.27 -0.50 8.42
N ALA A 238 8.23 -0.24 9.32
CA ALA A 238 9.64 -0.22 8.97
C ALA A 238 10.11 -1.64 8.57
N PRO A 239 10.83 -1.80 7.45
CA PRO A 239 11.29 -3.11 6.97
C PRO A 239 12.53 -3.62 7.74
N VAL A 240 12.54 -3.49 9.06
CA VAL A 240 13.70 -3.76 9.94
C VAL A 240 13.31 -4.75 11.04
N GLY A 241 13.75 -6.00 10.91
CA GLY A 241 13.47 -7.09 11.85
C GLY A 241 13.97 -6.83 13.27
N GLU A 242 15.07 -6.08 13.43
CA GLU A 242 15.61 -5.67 14.75
C GLU A 242 14.61 -4.83 15.58
N LEU A 243 13.62 -4.20 14.95
CA LEU A 243 12.57 -3.46 15.66
C LEU A 243 11.47 -4.35 16.22
N VAL A 244 11.37 -5.62 15.81
CA VAL A 244 10.36 -6.55 16.35
C VAL A 244 10.50 -6.76 17.86
N PRO A 245 11.67 -7.15 18.42
CA PRO A 245 11.80 -7.26 19.88
C PRO A 245 11.63 -5.91 20.60
N VAL A 246 12.02 -4.80 19.98
CA VAL A 246 11.83 -3.45 20.54
C VAL A 246 10.33 -3.15 20.69
N ALA A 247 9.57 -3.34 19.62
CA ALA A 247 8.13 -3.12 19.61
C ALA A 247 7.39 -4.06 20.57
N LEU A 248 7.79 -5.34 20.65
CA LEU A 248 7.21 -6.29 21.59
C LEU A 248 7.44 -5.89 23.07
N ARG A 249 8.61 -5.33 23.40
CA ARG A 249 8.89 -4.81 24.75
C ARG A 249 8.04 -3.60 25.10
N ALA A 250 7.67 -2.79 24.11
CA ALA A 250 6.82 -1.61 24.31
C ALA A 250 5.34 -1.93 24.56
N LEU A 251 4.90 -3.15 24.25
CA LEU A 251 3.54 -3.61 24.55
C LEU A 251 3.33 -3.81 26.05
N ASP A 252 2.13 -3.48 26.50
CA ASP A 252 1.58 -3.93 27.77
C ASP A 252 1.21 -5.43 27.70
N ARG A 253 0.75 -5.98 28.83
CA ARG A 253 0.24 -7.35 28.94
C ARG A 253 -0.97 -7.53 27.99
N GLY A 254 -1.00 -8.64 27.27
CA GLY A 254 -2.04 -8.95 26.27
C GLY A 254 -1.91 -8.19 24.95
N GLY A 255 -0.94 -7.28 24.83
CA GLY A 255 -0.81 -6.42 23.67
C GLY A 255 -0.42 -7.18 22.39
N THR A 256 -0.70 -6.56 21.23
CA THR A 256 -0.46 -7.17 19.92
C THR A 256 0.45 -6.32 19.04
N LEU A 257 1.51 -6.94 18.49
CA LEU A 257 2.31 -6.38 17.40
C LEU A 257 1.87 -6.96 16.06
N ALA A 258 1.47 -6.09 15.13
CA ALA A 258 1.23 -6.43 13.73
C ALA A 258 2.41 -6.00 12.84
N ILE A 259 3.06 -6.93 12.16
CA ILE A 259 4.11 -6.64 11.17
C ILE A 259 3.45 -6.41 9.80
N ALA A 260 3.58 -5.20 9.28
CA ALA A 260 2.95 -4.71 8.06
C ALA A 260 3.98 -4.39 6.96
N GLY A 261 4.87 -5.35 6.69
CA GLY A 261 5.84 -5.28 5.60
C GLY A 261 5.66 -6.44 4.62
N ILE A 262 5.66 -6.14 3.31
CA ILE A 262 5.75 -7.17 2.26
C ILE A 262 7.15 -7.82 2.23
N HIS A 263 8.15 -7.06 2.65
CA HIS A 263 9.53 -7.49 2.85
C HIS A 263 9.99 -6.97 4.23
N LEU A 264 10.74 -7.80 4.95
CA LEU A 264 11.31 -7.51 6.27
C LEU A 264 12.65 -8.24 6.38
N THR A 265 13.69 -7.58 6.90
CA THR A 265 14.92 -8.31 7.28
C THR A 265 14.64 -9.35 8.36
N ASP A 266 15.55 -10.30 8.55
CA ASP A 266 15.38 -11.35 9.55
C ASP A 266 15.09 -10.78 10.95
N VAL A 267 14.16 -11.45 11.64
CA VAL A 267 13.80 -11.14 13.02
C VAL A 267 14.80 -11.82 13.95
N PRO A 268 15.45 -11.08 14.87
CA PRO A 268 16.38 -11.67 15.82
C PRO A 268 15.65 -12.57 16.84
N ALA A 269 16.42 -13.39 17.56
CA ALA A 269 15.87 -14.28 18.57
C ALA A 269 15.11 -13.50 19.67
N LEU A 270 13.88 -13.96 19.96
CA LEU A 270 13.04 -13.38 21.00
C LEU A 270 13.31 -14.05 22.34
N ARG A 271 13.54 -13.25 23.39
CA ARG A 271 13.57 -13.69 24.78
C ARG A 271 12.15 -13.79 25.29
N TYR A 272 11.75 -15.01 25.67
CA TYR A 272 10.38 -15.32 26.09
C TYR A 272 9.82 -14.32 27.12
N GLU A 273 10.52 -14.10 28.23
CA GLU A 273 10.03 -13.25 29.33
C GLU A 273 9.88 -11.76 28.93
N GLY A 274 10.75 -11.24 28.06
CA GLY A 274 10.74 -9.83 27.66
C GLY A 274 9.77 -9.52 26.51
N GLU A 275 9.66 -10.45 25.55
CA GLU A 275 8.99 -10.18 24.28
C GLU A 275 7.68 -10.97 24.07
N LEU A 276 7.50 -12.14 24.69
CA LEU A 276 6.36 -13.03 24.41
C LEU A 276 5.49 -13.38 25.62
N PHE A 277 6.03 -13.28 26.84
CA PHE A 277 5.28 -13.58 28.05
C PHE A 277 4.16 -12.56 28.29
N TYR A 278 3.26 -12.87 29.22
CA TYR A 278 2.07 -12.05 29.53
C TYR A 278 1.07 -11.92 28.38
N GLU A 279 0.87 -13.00 27.62
CA GLU A 279 -0.13 -13.08 26.54
C GLU A 279 0.10 -12.08 25.39
N LYS A 280 1.34 -11.61 25.21
CA LYS A 280 1.71 -10.78 24.06
C LYS A 280 1.59 -11.58 22.77
N GLN A 281 1.14 -10.91 21.71
CA GLN A 281 0.90 -11.52 20.42
C GLN A 281 1.78 -10.89 19.34
N LEU A 282 2.33 -11.73 18.47
CA LEU A 282 3.01 -11.33 17.25
C LEU A 282 2.20 -11.83 16.05
N ARG A 283 1.80 -10.92 15.16
CA ARG A 283 0.98 -11.22 13.99
C ARG A 283 1.62 -10.63 12.75
N SER A 284 1.50 -11.32 11.61
CA SER A 284 1.81 -10.75 10.30
C SER A 284 0.55 -10.20 9.62
N VAL A 285 0.78 -9.29 8.67
CA VAL A 285 -0.20 -8.78 7.71
C VAL A 285 0.23 -9.24 6.32
N THR A 286 -0.69 -9.78 5.54
CA THR A 286 -0.43 -10.26 4.18
C THR A 286 -1.49 -9.73 3.24
N SER A 287 -1.10 -8.90 2.26
CA SER A 287 -1.97 -8.30 1.25
C SER A 287 -3.24 -7.65 1.85
N ASN A 288 -4.21 -7.27 1.03
CA ASN A 288 -5.54 -6.82 1.41
C ASN A 288 -6.62 -7.76 0.89
N THR A 289 -7.80 -7.74 1.51
CA THR A 289 -9.05 -8.20 0.89
C THR A 289 -9.71 -7.02 0.18
N ARG A 290 -10.73 -7.29 -0.64
CA ARG A 290 -11.58 -6.25 -1.22
C ARG A 290 -12.40 -5.54 -0.16
N GLU A 291 -12.80 -6.25 0.89
CA GLU A 291 -13.56 -5.64 1.97
C GLU A 291 -12.73 -4.65 2.76
N ASP A 292 -11.46 -4.97 3.06
CA ASP A 292 -10.53 -4.01 3.68
C ASP A 292 -10.49 -2.69 2.88
N GLY A 293 -10.49 -2.78 1.54
CA GLY A 293 -10.45 -1.61 0.67
C GLY A 293 -11.74 -0.80 0.68
N ARG A 294 -12.90 -1.48 0.68
CA ARG A 294 -14.21 -0.80 0.74
C ARG A 294 -14.42 -0.10 2.07
N GLU A 295 -14.16 -0.81 3.17
CA GLU A 295 -14.24 -0.24 4.52
C GLU A 295 -13.31 0.96 4.67
N PHE A 296 -12.04 0.82 4.26
CA PHE A 296 -11.09 1.91 4.37
C PHE A 296 -11.48 3.13 3.53
N LEU A 297 -11.90 2.95 2.27
CA LEU A 297 -12.29 4.07 1.43
C LEU A 297 -13.53 4.80 1.97
N ALA A 298 -14.45 4.08 2.61
CA ALA A 298 -15.58 4.68 3.32
C ALA A 298 -15.12 5.51 4.53
N LEU A 299 -14.24 4.96 5.38
CA LEU A 299 -13.65 5.67 6.51
C LEU A 299 -12.83 6.89 6.07
N ALA A 300 -12.09 6.76 4.98
CA ALA A 300 -11.29 7.86 4.43
C ALA A 300 -12.18 9.03 4.00
N ALA A 301 -13.32 8.74 3.38
CA ALA A 301 -14.30 9.75 3.02
C ALA A 301 -14.99 10.35 4.26
N GLU A 302 -15.36 9.53 5.25
CA GLU A 302 -16.04 9.97 6.47
C GLU A 302 -15.17 10.88 7.33
N HIS A 303 -13.89 10.52 7.52
CA HIS A 303 -12.97 11.22 8.41
C HIS A 303 -12.01 12.18 7.70
N ALA A 304 -12.22 12.43 6.40
CA ALA A 304 -11.36 13.27 5.57
C ALA A 304 -9.86 12.88 5.66
N VAL A 305 -9.60 11.58 5.66
CA VAL A 305 -8.24 11.04 5.67
C VAL A 305 -7.55 11.45 4.37
N HIS A 306 -6.38 12.07 4.50
CA HIS A 306 -5.63 12.56 3.36
C HIS A 306 -4.16 12.19 3.46
N ALA A 307 -3.53 12.02 2.29
CA ALA A 307 -2.10 11.85 2.19
C ALA A 307 -1.40 13.20 1.96
N THR A 308 -0.23 13.39 2.57
CA THR A 308 0.71 14.40 2.08
C THR A 308 1.31 13.87 0.78
N THR A 309 0.99 14.52 -0.35
CA THR A 309 1.38 14.04 -1.69
C THR A 309 2.44 14.90 -2.35
N HIS A 310 3.40 14.26 -3.02
CA HIS A 310 4.40 14.88 -3.90
C HIS A 310 4.19 14.42 -5.34
N THR A 311 3.91 15.33 -6.26
CA THR A 311 3.57 14.97 -7.64
C THR A 311 4.78 14.92 -8.55
N TYR A 312 4.84 13.89 -9.39
CA TYR A 312 5.81 13.73 -10.47
C TYR A 312 5.05 13.50 -11.79
N PRO A 313 5.60 13.87 -12.96
CA PRO A 313 5.05 13.38 -14.22
C PRO A 313 5.20 11.86 -14.30
N LEU A 314 4.25 11.17 -14.94
CA LEU A 314 4.33 9.72 -15.18
C LEU A 314 5.55 9.37 -16.02
N SER A 315 5.98 10.25 -16.92
CA SER A 315 7.25 10.14 -17.66
C SER A 315 8.51 10.21 -16.79
N GLY A 316 8.40 10.53 -15.49
CA GLY A 316 9.50 10.58 -14.51
C GLY A 316 9.38 9.56 -13.37
N ALA A 317 8.78 8.39 -13.63
CA ALA A 317 8.59 7.35 -12.62
C ALA A 317 9.91 6.82 -12.01
N ASP A 318 10.98 6.78 -12.79
CA ASP A 318 12.32 6.38 -12.33
C ASP A 318 12.88 7.36 -11.30
N GLU A 319 12.68 8.67 -11.50
CA GLU A 319 13.07 9.71 -10.55
C GLU A 319 12.27 9.58 -9.25
N ALA A 320 10.96 9.40 -9.34
CA ALA A 320 10.10 9.22 -8.17
C ALA A 320 10.50 7.99 -7.33
N LEU A 321 10.86 6.87 -7.97
CA LEU A 321 11.37 5.68 -7.28
C LEU A 321 12.74 5.91 -6.65
N ARG A 322 13.67 6.58 -7.34
CA ARG A 322 14.98 6.97 -6.77
C ARG A 322 14.81 7.87 -5.54
N ASP A 323 13.88 8.82 -5.60
CA ASP A 323 13.58 9.73 -4.50
C ASP A 323 12.95 9.00 -3.31
N LEU A 324 12.05 8.04 -3.57
CA LEU A 324 11.48 7.16 -2.55
C LEU A 324 12.57 6.31 -1.87
N GLY A 325 13.46 5.69 -2.66
CA GLY A 325 14.56 4.87 -2.16
C GLY A 325 15.51 5.67 -1.26
N ALA A 326 15.82 6.90 -1.68
CA ALA A 326 16.67 7.83 -0.93
C ALA A 326 15.96 8.56 0.23
N GLY A 327 14.64 8.41 0.37
CA GLY A 327 13.85 9.09 1.41
C GLY A 327 13.83 10.61 1.25
N ARG A 328 13.78 11.12 0.01
CA ARG A 328 13.84 12.55 -0.31
C ARG A 328 12.54 13.33 -0.05
N PHE A 329 11.44 12.63 0.21
CA PHE A 329 10.16 13.23 0.57
C PHE A 329 9.50 12.50 1.74
N ASP A 330 8.60 13.20 2.43
CA ASP A 330 7.66 12.64 3.40
C ASP A 330 6.31 12.33 2.73
N GLY A 331 5.46 11.53 3.38
CA GLY A 331 4.15 11.17 2.80
C GLY A 331 4.26 10.19 1.62
N ALA A 332 3.59 10.50 0.51
CA ALA A 332 3.49 9.64 -0.67
C ALA A 332 3.81 10.41 -1.97
N ALA A 333 4.51 9.76 -2.90
CA ALA A 333 4.67 10.29 -4.26
C ALA A 333 3.54 9.79 -5.17
N VAL A 334 3.12 10.63 -6.12
CA VAL A 334 2.08 10.33 -7.09
C VAL A 334 2.52 10.74 -8.48
N LEU A 335 2.46 9.80 -9.41
CA LEU A 335 2.69 10.01 -10.83
C LEU A 335 1.42 10.53 -11.47
N VAL A 336 1.50 11.66 -12.18
CA VAL A 336 0.38 12.26 -12.93
C VAL A 336 0.60 11.99 -14.42
N ASN A 337 -0.40 11.40 -15.08
CA ASN A 337 -0.24 10.93 -16.45
C ASN A 337 -0.08 12.08 -17.46
N ASP A 338 1.16 12.24 -17.96
CA ASP A 338 1.57 13.15 -19.04
C ASP A 338 1.96 12.38 -20.33
N LEU A 339 1.64 11.09 -20.38
CA LEU A 339 1.97 10.22 -21.51
C LEU A 339 0.91 10.27 -22.64
N LEU A 340 -0.19 11.00 -22.47
CA LEU A 340 -1.26 11.11 -23.47
C LEU A 340 -1.19 12.38 -24.31
#